data_AF-A0A7W7MVL2-F1
#
_entry.id   AF-A0A7W7MVL2-F1
#
_cell.length_a   1.000
_cell.length_b   1.000
_cell.length_c   1.000
_cell.angle_alpha   90.00
_cell.angle_beta   90.00
_cell.angle_gamma   90.00
#
_symmetry.space_group_name_H-M   'P 1'
#
loop_
_entity.id
_entity.type
_entity.pdbx_description
1 polymer ?
#
loop_
_entity_poly.entity_id
_entity_poly.type
_entity_poly.pdbx_seq_one_letter_code
_entity_poly.pdbx_strand_id
1 'polypeptide(L)'
;MGELSGPGDAVDRSEGFGERLLGQLLDRAHEMPPQLIAPLVAEEIRAIGGRDISILLQDYAQLSLVPLPGRGLTDGEPLPLEGSPAGRAFLSETVVEQPRDDGVRMFLPLLDGSDEIGVMALTLDRVNADDRRLLRRLAGLVADMLVTKNHYTDQFLRTRRREPMSVPAEIQWSLLPPLTMTTPQVAVAGILEPAYNVAGDSLDYALNDDVLHLAMIDAMGHGLNAAVLATVAVGAYRHARRAHAGLAELYEFMDTAIDAQFGPDHFVTAQMMRLYTGTGHLEWVNAGHPAPILIRDHRVIGALEGTGTLPVGFGGSKPQINTRQLRRGDRVLAYTDGLVEEHTTGGTLFGEDRLIAAIERVGSASATVQQMVRNLSHTLMRERGGVTSDDATLFLIEWRGGTADHLTRPLL
;
A
#
# COMPACT_ATOMS: atom_id res chain seq x y z
N MET A 1 -30.58 50.42 -34.29
CA MET A 1 -30.68 49.18 -33.48
C MET A 1 -29.94 48.11 -34.24
N GLY A 2 -28.62 48.06 -34.06
CA GLY A 2 -27.72 47.11 -34.71
C GLY A 2 -26.84 46.53 -33.63
N GLU A 3 -27.21 45.36 -33.13
CA GLU A 3 -26.44 44.63 -32.14
C GLU A 3 -25.24 43.96 -32.83
N LEU A 4 -24.06 44.34 -32.34
CA LEU A 4 -22.79 43.69 -32.59
C LEU A 4 -22.73 42.41 -31.75
N SER A 5 -22.99 41.27 -32.37
CA SER A 5 -22.64 39.96 -31.80
C SER A 5 -21.34 39.50 -32.46
N GLY A 6 -20.21 39.68 -31.76
CA GLY A 6 -18.93 39.15 -32.21
C GLY A 6 -18.94 37.60 -32.22
N PRO A 7 -18.12 36.94 -33.05
CA PRO A 7 -17.98 35.50 -33.01
C PRO A 7 -17.30 35.15 -31.69
N GLY A 8 -18.03 34.54 -30.76
CA GLY A 8 -17.41 33.84 -29.65
C GLY A 8 -16.57 32.71 -30.23
N ASP A 9 -15.29 32.65 -29.87
CA ASP A 9 -14.42 31.51 -30.17
C ASP A 9 -15.14 30.23 -29.71
N ALA A 10 -15.66 29.47 -30.67
CA ALA A 10 -16.22 28.16 -30.38
C ALA A 10 -15.04 27.28 -29.94
N VAL A 11 -15.03 26.87 -28.68
CA VAL A 11 -14.07 25.89 -28.16
C VAL A 11 -14.09 24.68 -29.08
N ASP A 12 -12.93 24.32 -29.65
CA ASP A 12 -12.79 23.12 -30.46
C ASP A 12 -13.10 21.88 -29.59
N ARG A 13 -14.10 21.12 -30.01
CA ARG A 13 -14.55 19.89 -29.34
C ARG A 13 -14.22 18.62 -30.14
N SER A 14 -13.36 18.73 -31.16
CA SER A 14 -12.93 17.58 -31.93
C SER A 14 -11.90 16.76 -31.14
N GLU A 15 -12.08 15.44 -31.11
CA GLU A 15 -11.20 14.59 -30.32
C GLU A 15 -9.80 14.52 -30.94
N GLY A 16 -8.77 14.65 -30.11
CA GLY A 16 -7.40 14.33 -30.50
C GLY A 16 -7.20 12.82 -30.69
N PHE A 17 -6.07 12.41 -31.30
CA PHE A 17 -5.72 10.98 -31.39
C PHE A 17 -5.64 10.32 -30.00
N GLY A 18 -4.95 10.97 -29.05
CA GLY A 18 -4.83 10.45 -27.69
C GLY A 18 -6.15 10.43 -26.93
N GLU A 19 -7.06 11.37 -27.20
CA GLU A 19 -8.40 11.39 -26.60
C GLU A 19 -9.23 10.22 -27.12
N ARG A 20 -9.22 9.96 -28.43
CA ARG A 20 -9.85 8.76 -29.00
C ARG A 20 -9.30 7.46 -28.40
N LEU A 21 -7.98 7.36 -28.28
CA LEU A 21 -7.32 6.16 -27.76
C LEU A 21 -7.74 5.89 -26.30
N LEU A 22 -7.63 6.91 -25.44
CA LEU A 22 -7.99 6.80 -24.02
C LEU A 22 -9.50 6.64 -23.84
N GLY A 23 -10.31 7.34 -24.65
CA GLY A 23 -11.77 7.23 -24.65
C GLY A 23 -12.25 5.83 -25.01
N GLN A 24 -11.68 5.21 -26.06
CA GLN A 24 -12.00 3.82 -26.42
C GLN A 24 -11.68 2.82 -25.31
N LEU A 25 -10.57 3.01 -24.60
CA LEU A 25 -10.23 2.20 -23.43
C LEU A 25 -11.26 2.37 -22.32
N LEU A 26 -11.61 3.62 -21.98
CA LEU A 26 -12.58 3.94 -20.93
C LEU A 26 -13.97 3.38 -21.25
N ASP A 27 -14.45 3.58 -22.48
CA ASP A 27 -15.77 3.10 -22.92
C ASP A 27 -15.85 1.58 -22.87
N ARG A 28 -14.78 0.89 -23.32
CA ARG A 28 -14.73 -0.58 -23.29
C ARG A 28 -14.50 -1.13 -21.88
N ALA A 29 -13.76 -0.41 -21.03
CA ALA A 29 -13.35 -0.88 -19.72
C ALA A 29 -14.55 -1.25 -18.83
N HIS A 30 -15.70 -0.58 -18.96
CA HIS A 30 -16.85 -0.84 -18.08
C HIS A 30 -17.36 -2.28 -18.19
N GLU A 31 -17.62 -2.75 -19.40
CA GLU A 31 -18.21 -4.08 -19.65
C GLU A 31 -17.16 -5.17 -19.92
N MET A 32 -15.88 -4.79 -19.98
CA MET A 32 -14.83 -5.72 -20.38
C MET A 32 -14.55 -6.81 -19.32
N PRO A 33 -14.54 -8.11 -19.72
CA PRO A 33 -14.03 -9.20 -18.90
C PRO A 33 -12.52 -9.10 -18.65
N PRO A 34 -11.99 -9.52 -17.48
CA PRO A 34 -10.60 -9.25 -17.11
C PRO A 34 -9.57 -9.91 -18.04
N GLN A 35 -9.88 -11.06 -18.61
CA GLN A 35 -9.04 -11.75 -19.59
C GLN A 35 -8.83 -10.96 -20.89
N LEU A 36 -9.64 -9.93 -21.15
CA LEU A 36 -9.51 -9.06 -22.32
C LEU A 36 -8.64 -7.82 -22.07
N ILE A 37 -8.20 -7.55 -20.82
CA ILE A 37 -7.29 -6.43 -20.53
C ILE A 37 -5.99 -6.57 -21.34
N ALA A 38 -5.34 -7.72 -21.24
CA ALA A 38 -4.09 -8.00 -21.95
C ALA A 38 -4.18 -7.78 -23.47
N PRO A 39 -5.14 -8.39 -24.20
CA PRO A 39 -5.25 -8.17 -25.64
C PRO A 39 -5.65 -6.74 -26.01
N LEU A 40 -6.49 -6.05 -25.22
CA LEU A 40 -6.86 -4.66 -25.47
C LEU A 40 -5.64 -3.74 -25.34
N VAL A 41 -4.90 -3.84 -24.23
CA VAL A 41 -3.66 -3.08 -24.03
C VAL A 41 -2.67 -3.34 -25.15
N ALA A 42 -2.55 -4.60 -25.58
CA ALA A 42 -1.66 -4.95 -26.67
C ALA A 42 -2.12 -4.41 -28.04
N GLU A 43 -3.43 -4.27 -28.26
CA GLU A 43 -4.00 -3.64 -29.46
C GLU A 43 -3.69 -2.14 -29.49
N GLU A 44 -3.98 -1.43 -28.40
CA GLU A 44 -3.75 0.02 -28.32
C GLU A 44 -2.27 0.40 -28.42
N ILE A 45 -1.38 -0.40 -27.80
CA ILE A 45 0.06 -0.17 -27.91
C ILE A 45 0.57 -0.45 -29.33
N ARG A 46 0.03 -1.46 -30.03
CA ARG A 46 0.39 -1.71 -31.44
C ARG A 46 -0.09 -0.60 -32.35
N ALA A 47 -1.24 0.03 -32.06
CA ALA A 47 -1.76 1.15 -32.83
C ALA A 47 -0.82 2.36 -32.84
N ILE A 48 0.04 2.50 -31.83
CA ILE A 48 1.11 3.52 -31.75
C ILE A 48 2.50 2.98 -32.12
N GLY A 49 2.57 1.80 -32.73
CA GLY A 49 3.83 1.18 -33.20
C GLY A 49 4.63 0.43 -32.12
N GLY A 50 4.04 0.20 -30.95
CA GLY A 50 4.70 -0.53 -29.87
C GLY A 50 4.68 -2.06 -30.05
N ARG A 51 5.74 -2.71 -29.56
CA ARG A 51 5.94 -4.17 -29.62
C ARG A 51 6.54 -4.72 -28.33
N ASP A 52 6.68 -6.05 -28.25
CA ASP A 52 7.23 -6.77 -27.09
C ASP A 52 6.52 -6.44 -25.76
N ILE A 53 5.20 -6.25 -25.80
CA ILE A 53 4.44 -5.67 -24.69
C ILE A 53 4.38 -6.65 -23.51
N SER A 54 4.69 -6.20 -22.29
CA SER A 54 4.55 -6.99 -21.07
C SER A 54 3.83 -6.17 -19.99
N ILE A 55 3.01 -6.81 -19.18
CA ILE A 55 2.48 -6.25 -17.94
C ILE A 55 3.07 -7.12 -16.82
N LEU A 56 3.78 -6.51 -15.89
CA LEU A 56 4.45 -7.19 -14.79
C LEU A 56 3.80 -6.76 -13.48
N LEU A 57 3.30 -7.68 -12.66
CA LEU A 57 2.62 -7.37 -11.40
C LEU A 57 3.54 -7.66 -10.21
N GLN A 58 3.49 -6.84 -9.16
CA GLN A 58 4.25 -7.09 -7.94
C GLN A 58 3.77 -8.37 -7.22
N ASP A 59 4.68 -9.25 -6.82
CA ASP A 59 4.33 -10.39 -5.96
C ASP A 59 3.99 -9.96 -4.51
N TYR A 60 3.35 -10.85 -3.76
CA TYR A 60 2.93 -10.57 -2.38
C TYR A 60 4.10 -10.35 -1.41
N ALA A 61 5.25 -11.01 -1.64
CA ALA A 61 6.47 -10.80 -0.86
C ALA A 61 7.22 -9.51 -1.21
N GLN A 62 6.77 -8.75 -2.22
CA GLN A 62 7.43 -7.54 -2.70
C GLN A 62 8.92 -7.75 -3.04
N LEU A 63 9.23 -8.85 -3.72
CA LEU A 63 10.57 -9.20 -4.18
C LEU A 63 10.70 -9.20 -5.71
N SER A 64 9.60 -9.47 -6.42
CA SER A 64 9.62 -9.68 -7.86
C SER A 64 8.44 -9.02 -8.59
N LEU A 65 8.66 -8.74 -9.87
CA LEU A 65 7.66 -8.33 -10.85
C LEU A 65 7.36 -9.54 -11.77
N VAL A 66 6.14 -10.06 -11.70
CA VAL A 66 5.71 -11.29 -12.37
C VAL A 66 4.92 -10.99 -13.64
N PRO A 67 5.31 -11.54 -14.81
CA PRO A 67 4.58 -11.34 -16.05
C PRO A 67 3.13 -11.84 -15.99
N LEU A 68 2.19 -10.96 -16.31
CA LEU A 68 0.78 -11.29 -16.49
C LEU A 68 0.61 -12.10 -17.80
N PRO A 69 0.08 -13.32 -17.76
CA PRO A 69 -0.21 -14.07 -18.97
C PRO A 69 -1.37 -13.43 -19.71
N GLY A 70 -1.30 -13.38 -21.04
CA GLY A 70 -2.40 -12.89 -21.85
C GLY A 70 -2.07 -12.77 -23.32
N ARG A 71 -3.09 -12.97 -24.17
CA ARG A 71 -2.91 -12.88 -25.63
C ARG A 71 -2.37 -11.51 -26.01
N GLY A 72 -1.28 -11.50 -26.76
CA GLY A 72 -0.67 -10.27 -27.27
C GLY A 72 0.36 -9.64 -26.32
N LEU A 73 0.52 -10.17 -25.12
CA LEU A 73 1.67 -9.89 -24.25
C LEU A 73 2.80 -10.88 -24.53
N THR A 74 4.02 -10.48 -24.22
CA THR A 74 5.22 -11.29 -24.29
C THR A 74 5.38 -12.04 -22.98
N ASP A 75 5.51 -13.37 -23.08
CA ASP A 75 5.86 -14.23 -21.96
C ASP A 75 7.27 -13.92 -21.45
N GLY A 76 7.53 -14.26 -20.19
CA GLY A 76 8.84 -14.07 -19.60
C GLY A 76 8.94 -14.68 -18.21
N GLU A 77 10.15 -14.62 -17.66
CA GLU A 77 10.39 -14.97 -16.26
C GLU A 77 10.13 -13.77 -15.34
N PRO A 78 9.79 -14.01 -14.06
CA PRO A 78 9.76 -12.97 -13.04
C PRO A 78 11.07 -12.18 -12.99
N LEU A 79 10.95 -10.86 -12.88
CA LEU A 79 12.10 -9.96 -12.75
C LEU A 79 12.27 -9.54 -11.30
N PRO A 80 13.49 -9.53 -10.74
CA PRO A 80 13.71 -9.01 -9.40
C PRO A 80 13.37 -7.52 -9.34
N LEU A 81 12.76 -7.07 -8.24
CA LEU A 81 12.54 -5.64 -7.99
C LEU A 81 13.84 -4.88 -7.84
N GLU A 82 14.85 -5.48 -7.21
CA GLU A 82 16.18 -4.88 -7.12
C GLU A 82 17.02 -5.23 -8.36
N GLY A 83 17.77 -4.25 -8.87
CA GLY A 83 18.74 -4.44 -9.94
C GLY A 83 18.19 -4.52 -11.37
N SER A 84 16.87 -4.68 -11.56
CA SER A 84 16.27 -4.71 -12.91
C SER A 84 15.78 -3.33 -13.39
N PRO A 85 15.75 -3.05 -14.71
CA PRO A 85 15.16 -1.80 -15.24
C PRO A 85 13.68 -1.63 -14.89
N ALA A 86 12.90 -2.72 -14.93
CA ALA A 86 11.51 -2.71 -14.50
C ALA A 86 11.39 -2.40 -13.01
N GLY A 87 12.22 -3.04 -12.18
CA GLY A 87 12.30 -2.77 -10.76
C GLY A 87 12.69 -1.33 -10.42
N ARG A 88 13.61 -0.72 -11.18
CA ARG A 88 13.89 0.73 -11.05
C ARG A 88 12.70 1.60 -11.40
N ALA A 89 11.95 1.27 -12.46
CA ALA A 89 10.75 2.02 -12.84
C ALA A 89 9.68 1.93 -11.75
N PHE A 90 9.49 0.74 -11.20
CA PHE A 90 8.60 0.47 -10.07
C PHE A 90 9.03 1.27 -8.84
N LEU A 91 10.24 1.01 -8.32
CA LEU A 91 10.76 1.64 -7.10
C LEU A 91 10.78 3.16 -7.17
N SER A 92 11.16 3.74 -8.31
CA SER A 92 11.29 5.21 -8.44
C SER A 92 9.98 5.91 -8.80
N GLU A 93 8.91 5.17 -9.09
CA GLU A 93 7.65 5.71 -9.63
C GLU A 93 7.86 6.55 -10.90
N THR A 94 8.93 6.27 -11.67
CA THR A 94 9.25 6.99 -12.91
C THR A 94 9.43 6.08 -14.12
N VAL A 95 9.18 6.64 -15.29
CA VAL A 95 9.41 5.93 -16.56
C VAL A 95 10.91 5.72 -16.77
N VAL A 96 11.31 4.46 -17.00
CA VAL A 96 12.69 4.11 -17.34
C VAL A 96 12.78 3.76 -18.81
N GLU A 97 13.73 4.39 -19.50
CA GLU A 97 14.03 4.12 -20.91
C GLU A 97 15.34 3.35 -21.01
N GLN A 98 15.32 2.25 -21.75
CA GLN A 98 16.49 1.44 -22.04
C GLN A 98 16.67 1.38 -23.56
N PRO A 99 17.63 2.13 -24.11
CA PRO A 99 18.01 2.01 -25.52
C PRO A 99 18.43 0.57 -25.85
N ARG A 100 18.03 0.10 -27.02
CA ARG A 100 18.37 -1.19 -27.63
C ARG A 100 18.76 -0.97 -29.09
N ASP A 101 19.38 -1.97 -29.70
CA ASP A 101 19.76 -1.91 -31.12
C ASP A 101 18.55 -1.75 -32.05
N ASP A 102 17.38 -2.20 -31.60
CA ASP A 102 16.14 -2.25 -32.34
C ASP A 102 15.09 -1.21 -31.88
N GLY A 103 15.46 -0.28 -30.99
CA GLY A 103 14.57 0.78 -30.52
C GLY A 103 14.81 1.19 -29.07
N VAL A 104 13.76 1.62 -28.38
CA VAL A 104 13.79 2.00 -26.96
C VAL A 104 12.78 1.16 -26.21
N ARG A 105 13.28 0.39 -25.23
CA ARG A 105 12.44 -0.34 -24.29
C ARG A 105 12.01 0.61 -23.17
N MET A 106 10.72 0.84 -23.06
CA MET A 106 10.09 1.65 -22.04
C MET A 106 9.60 0.75 -20.90
N PHE A 107 9.79 1.20 -19.66
CA PHE A 107 9.20 0.61 -18.45
C PHE A 107 8.40 1.71 -17.76
N LEU A 108 7.10 1.49 -17.62
CA LEU A 108 6.13 2.46 -17.12
C LEU A 108 5.51 1.91 -15.84
N PRO A 109 5.63 2.59 -14.70
CA PRO A 109 4.97 2.16 -13.47
C PRO A 109 3.46 2.20 -13.65
N LEU A 110 2.79 1.17 -13.12
CA LEU A 110 1.33 1.04 -13.06
C LEU A 110 0.90 1.47 -11.65
N LEU A 111 0.40 2.71 -11.54
CA LEU A 111 0.03 3.33 -10.28
C LEU A 111 -1.49 3.51 -10.22
N ASP A 112 -2.13 2.99 -9.17
CA ASP A 112 -3.51 3.35 -8.78
C ASP A 112 -3.42 4.28 -7.56
N GLY A 113 -3.62 5.58 -7.80
CA GLY A 113 -3.28 6.61 -6.82
C GLY A 113 -1.80 6.58 -6.45
N SER A 114 -1.48 6.00 -5.30
CA SER A 114 -0.10 5.80 -4.82
C SER A 114 0.27 4.34 -4.64
N ASP A 115 -0.64 3.42 -4.97
CA ASP A 115 -0.40 1.99 -4.89
C ASP A 115 0.29 1.48 -6.15
N GLU A 116 1.44 0.85 -5.94
CA GLU A 116 2.30 0.36 -7.01
C GLU A 116 1.85 -1.06 -7.43
N ILE A 117 0.98 -1.16 -8.42
CA ILE A 117 0.45 -2.45 -8.89
C ILE A 117 1.53 -3.26 -9.63
N GLY A 118 2.38 -2.57 -10.39
CA GLY A 118 3.33 -3.22 -11.27
C GLY A 118 4.01 -2.30 -12.28
N VAL A 119 4.45 -2.88 -13.40
CA VAL A 119 5.12 -2.17 -14.50
C VAL A 119 4.61 -2.68 -15.84
N MET A 120 4.21 -1.77 -16.72
CA MET A 120 3.99 -2.06 -18.12
C MET A 120 5.26 -1.77 -18.90
N ALA A 121 5.66 -2.68 -19.78
CA ALA A 121 6.87 -2.55 -20.58
C ALA A 121 6.55 -2.76 -22.06
N LEU A 122 7.19 -1.99 -22.94
CA LEU A 122 7.00 -2.08 -24.40
C LEU A 122 8.22 -1.50 -25.13
N THR A 123 8.42 -1.89 -26.38
CA THR A 123 9.48 -1.38 -27.24
C THR A 123 8.89 -0.49 -28.34
N LEU A 124 9.48 0.69 -28.58
CA LEU A 124 9.16 1.57 -29.71
C LEU A 124 10.44 1.83 -30.52
N ASP A 125 10.33 2.01 -31.84
CA ASP A 125 11.49 2.31 -32.68
C ASP A 125 12.13 3.67 -32.29
N ARG A 126 11.29 4.65 -31.91
CA ARG A 126 11.68 5.97 -31.42
C ARG A 126 10.67 6.48 -30.40
N VAL A 127 11.11 7.33 -29.47
CA VAL A 127 10.27 7.89 -28.40
C VAL A 127 10.39 9.41 -28.34
N ASN A 128 9.30 10.10 -28.62
CA ASN A 128 9.19 11.56 -28.51
C ASN A 128 8.47 11.99 -27.19
N ALA A 129 8.23 13.29 -27.01
CA ALA A 129 7.59 13.80 -25.80
C ALA A 129 6.09 13.46 -25.70
N ASP A 130 5.41 13.33 -26.84
CA ASP A 130 4.01 12.94 -26.92
C ASP A 130 3.81 11.47 -26.57
N ASP A 131 4.68 10.59 -27.05
CA ASP A 131 4.67 9.16 -26.70
C ASP A 131 4.81 8.98 -25.18
N ARG A 132 5.77 9.70 -24.57
CA ARG A 132 5.99 9.67 -23.11
C ARG A 132 4.77 10.14 -22.32
N ARG A 133 4.03 11.13 -22.83
CA ARG A 133 2.82 11.64 -22.16
C ARG A 133 1.66 10.68 -22.34
N LEU A 134 1.46 10.17 -23.56
CA LEU A 134 0.39 9.23 -23.88
C LEU A 134 0.55 7.92 -23.12
N LEU A 135 1.75 7.32 -23.16
CA LEU A 135 2.03 6.07 -22.47
C LEU A 135 1.89 6.18 -20.95
N ARG A 136 2.22 7.34 -20.34
CA ARG A 136 1.97 7.57 -18.90
C ARG A 136 0.49 7.55 -18.56
N ARG A 137 -0.36 8.17 -19.39
CA ARG A 137 -1.82 8.16 -19.21
C ARG A 137 -2.38 6.75 -19.42
N LEU A 138 -1.89 6.05 -20.44
CA LEU A 138 -2.24 4.66 -20.71
C LEU A 138 -1.88 3.75 -19.52
N ALA A 139 -0.68 3.89 -18.96
CA ALA A 139 -0.24 3.14 -17.79
C ALA A 139 -1.17 3.36 -16.58
N GLY A 140 -1.60 4.61 -16.34
CA GLY A 140 -2.59 4.92 -15.29
C GLY A 140 -3.92 4.20 -15.53
N LEU A 141 -4.50 4.30 -16.74
CA LEU A 141 -5.74 3.60 -17.06
C LEU A 141 -5.62 2.07 -16.93
N VAL A 142 -4.47 1.51 -17.34
CA VAL A 142 -4.21 0.08 -17.19
C VAL A 142 -4.15 -0.32 -15.71
N ALA A 143 -3.55 0.51 -14.85
CA ALA A 143 -3.54 0.29 -13.41
C ALA A 143 -4.97 0.30 -12.83
N ASP A 144 -5.76 1.33 -13.15
CA ASP A 144 -7.16 1.47 -12.70
C ASP A 144 -8.00 0.24 -13.13
N MET A 145 -7.79 -0.23 -14.35
CA MET A 145 -8.45 -1.42 -14.89
C MET A 145 -8.00 -2.68 -14.15
N LEU A 146 -6.71 -2.87 -13.90
CA LEU A 146 -6.23 -4.03 -13.14
C LEU A 146 -6.84 -4.06 -11.74
N VAL A 147 -6.87 -2.92 -11.04
CA VAL A 147 -7.47 -2.81 -9.70
C VAL A 147 -8.96 -3.08 -9.73
N THR A 148 -9.71 -2.37 -10.57
CA THR A 148 -11.17 -2.49 -10.63
C THR A 148 -11.61 -3.91 -11.00
N LYS A 149 -10.86 -4.56 -11.90
CA LYS A 149 -11.18 -5.91 -12.40
C LYS A 149 -10.71 -7.02 -11.46
N ASN A 150 -9.79 -6.73 -10.52
CA ASN A 150 -9.30 -7.69 -9.54
C ASN A 150 -10.42 -8.28 -8.66
N HIS A 151 -11.51 -7.53 -8.42
CA HIS A 151 -12.61 -7.97 -7.57
C HIS A 151 -13.40 -9.19 -8.07
N TYR A 152 -13.24 -9.59 -9.34
CA TYR A 152 -14.03 -10.69 -9.92
C TYR A 152 -13.22 -11.60 -10.85
N THR A 153 -11.89 -11.60 -10.71
CA THR A 153 -11.00 -12.60 -11.31
C THR A 153 -9.90 -13.02 -10.35
N ASP A 154 -9.56 -14.31 -10.35
CA ASP A 154 -8.38 -14.80 -9.63
C ASP A 154 -7.09 -14.62 -10.45
N GLN A 155 -7.16 -14.19 -11.72
CA GLN A 155 -6.00 -14.20 -12.62
C GLN A 155 -4.83 -13.36 -12.08
N PHE A 156 -5.12 -12.17 -11.56
CA PHE A 156 -4.08 -11.27 -11.05
C PHE A 156 -3.50 -11.80 -9.74
N LEU A 157 -4.35 -12.25 -8.83
CA LEU A 157 -3.94 -12.90 -7.59
C LEU A 157 -3.10 -14.16 -7.87
N ARG A 158 -3.49 -15.01 -8.82
CA ARG A 158 -2.69 -16.19 -9.26
C ARG A 158 -1.35 -15.78 -9.86
N THR A 159 -1.31 -14.71 -10.63
CA THR A 159 -0.06 -14.18 -11.22
C THR A 159 0.90 -13.68 -10.14
N ARG A 160 0.40 -12.99 -9.12
CA ARG A 160 1.20 -12.43 -8.01
C ARG A 160 1.69 -13.48 -7.01
N ARG A 161 1.15 -14.70 -7.04
CA ARG A 161 1.55 -15.78 -6.14
C ARG A 161 2.77 -16.52 -6.65
N ARG A 162 3.88 -16.36 -5.93
CA ARG A 162 5.12 -17.11 -6.16
C ARG A 162 5.18 -18.40 -5.35
N GLU A 163 4.42 -18.47 -4.27
CA GLU A 163 4.37 -19.60 -3.34
C GLU A 163 2.92 -19.96 -2.99
N PRO A 164 2.66 -21.19 -2.49
CA PRO A 164 1.36 -21.55 -1.94
C PRO A 164 0.98 -20.62 -0.78
N MET A 165 -0.24 -20.09 -0.81
CA MET A 165 -0.77 -19.22 0.25
C MET A 165 -1.56 -20.06 1.25
N SER A 166 -1.30 -19.87 2.54
CA SER A 166 -2.06 -20.51 3.61
C SER A 166 -3.48 -19.92 3.70
N VAL A 167 -4.46 -20.69 4.20
CA VAL A 167 -5.82 -20.18 4.42
C VAL A 167 -5.84 -18.96 5.37
N PRO A 168 -5.07 -18.92 6.48
CA PRO A 168 -4.91 -17.72 7.28
C PRO A 168 -4.45 -16.50 6.46
N ALA A 169 -3.45 -16.68 5.59
CA ALA A 169 -2.94 -15.59 4.76
C ALA A 169 -3.97 -15.12 3.74
N GLU A 170 -4.76 -16.03 3.15
CA GLU A 170 -5.89 -15.69 2.27
C GLU A 170 -6.90 -14.78 2.98
N ILE A 171 -7.23 -15.10 4.24
CA ILE A 171 -8.14 -14.31 5.06
C ILE A 171 -7.52 -12.93 5.31
N GLN A 172 -6.26 -12.87 5.77
CA GLN A 172 -5.61 -11.58 6.06
C GLN A 172 -5.51 -10.69 4.83
N TRP A 173 -5.01 -11.19 3.70
CA TRP A 173 -4.94 -10.41 2.45
C TRP A 173 -6.30 -9.92 1.96
N SER A 174 -7.39 -10.64 2.26
CA SER A 174 -8.75 -10.21 1.94
C SER A 174 -9.27 -9.12 2.88
N LEU A 175 -8.70 -8.99 4.09
CA LEU A 175 -9.10 -7.99 5.08
C LEU A 175 -8.39 -6.66 4.90
N LEU A 176 -7.12 -6.68 4.48
CA LEU A 176 -6.27 -5.50 4.45
C LEU A 176 -6.79 -4.41 3.51
N PRO A 177 -6.65 -3.11 3.87
CA PRO A 177 -6.73 -2.03 2.90
C PRO A 177 -5.55 -2.11 1.91
N PRO A 178 -5.52 -1.28 0.85
CA PRO A 178 -4.30 -1.07 0.07
C PRO A 178 -3.11 -0.83 1.01
N LEU A 179 -1.96 -1.44 0.75
CA LEU A 179 -0.83 -1.32 1.69
C LEU A 179 -0.17 0.06 1.64
N THR A 180 -0.57 0.91 0.70
CA THR A 180 -0.05 2.25 0.55
C THR A 180 -1.14 3.25 0.21
N MET A 181 -0.96 4.48 0.70
CA MET A 181 -1.72 5.64 0.26
C MET A 181 -0.87 6.87 0.49
N THR A 182 -0.76 7.73 -0.51
CA THR A 182 -0.12 9.03 -0.39
C THR A 182 -1.07 10.14 -0.80
N THR A 183 -1.19 11.14 0.07
CA THR A 183 -1.85 12.42 -0.22
C THR A 183 -0.86 13.55 0.03
N PRO A 184 -1.19 14.81 -0.32
CA PRO A 184 -0.35 15.95 0.02
C PRO A 184 -0.08 16.08 1.53
N GLN A 185 -1.03 15.65 2.38
CA GLN A 185 -0.98 15.86 3.83
C GLN A 185 -0.39 14.69 4.61
N VAL A 186 -0.56 13.46 4.11
CA VAL A 186 -0.13 12.24 4.79
C VAL A 186 0.30 11.16 3.81
N ALA A 187 1.20 10.28 4.24
CA ALA A 187 1.48 9.05 3.52
C ALA A 187 1.50 7.86 4.49
N VAL A 188 1.06 6.70 4.03
CA VAL A 188 1.09 5.45 4.79
C VAL A 188 1.70 4.34 3.93
N ALA A 189 2.41 3.43 4.57
CA ALA A 189 2.92 2.21 3.95
C ALA A 189 2.96 1.06 4.96
N GLY A 190 2.47 -0.10 4.56
CA GLY A 190 2.47 -1.34 5.33
C GLY A 190 3.20 -2.48 4.62
N ILE A 191 3.72 -3.42 5.40
CA ILE A 191 4.19 -4.73 4.90
C ILE A 191 3.97 -5.77 5.98
N LEU A 192 3.59 -6.98 5.55
CA LEU A 192 3.36 -8.13 6.40
C LEU A 192 4.29 -9.24 5.96
N GLU A 193 5.02 -9.82 6.90
CA GLU A 193 5.87 -10.98 6.71
C GLU A 193 5.47 -12.08 7.71
N PRO A 194 5.43 -13.36 7.34
CA PRO A 194 5.67 -13.89 6.00
C PRO A 194 4.44 -13.69 5.10
N ALA A 195 4.63 -13.08 3.92
CA ALA A 195 3.51 -12.71 3.04
C ALA A 195 2.56 -13.88 2.66
N TYR A 196 3.05 -15.12 2.57
CA TYR A 196 2.24 -16.29 2.17
C TYR A 196 1.70 -17.12 3.33
N ASN A 197 2.16 -16.87 4.56
CA ASN A 197 1.79 -17.66 5.74
C ASN A 197 1.27 -16.83 6.92
N VAL A 198 1.21 -15.49 6.80
CA VAL A 198 0.68 -14.57 7.82
C VAL A 198 -0.69 -15.04 8.35
N ALA A 199 -0.90 -14.91 9.66
CA ALA A 199 -2.07 -15.45 10.32
C ALA A 199 -2.76 -14.46 11.26
N GLY A 200 -2.10 -13.97 12.31
CA GLY A 200 -2.67 -13.15 13.38
C GLY A 200 -2.56 -11.65 13.13
N ASP A 201 -1.54 -11.23 12.39
CA ASP A 201 -1.28 -9.81 12.13
C ASP A 201 -2.24 -9.20 11.12
N SER A 202 -2.72 -7.99 11.41
CA SER A 202 -3.52 -7.19 10.52
C SER A 202 -3.30 -5.69 10.73
N LEU A 203 -3.54 -4.91 9.69
CA LEU A 203 -3.57 -3.45 9.76
C LEU A 203 -4.81 -2.90 9.07
N ASP A 204 -5.28 -1.75 9.51
CA ASP A 204 -6.39 -1.05 8.88
C ASP A 204 -6.19 0.47 8.96
N TYR A 205 -6.63 1.18 7.92
CA TYR A 205 -6.69 2.62 7.97
C TYR A 205 -7.85 3.18 7.14
N ALA A 206 -8.21 4.42 7.43
CA ALA A 206 -9.08 5.22 6.58
C ALA A 206 -8.75 6.69 6.79
N LEU A 207 -8.64 7.44 5.69
CA LEU A 207 -8.63 8.89 5.71
C LEU A 207 -10.06 9.38 5.48
N ASN A 208 -10.69 9.89 6.53
CA ASN A 208 -12.03 10.49 6.46
C ASN A 208 -11.89 11.97 6.76
N ASP A 209 -12.26 12.82 5.81
CA ASP A 209 -12.07 14.26 5.87
C ASP A 209 -10.60 14.62 6.19
N ASP A 210 -10.34 15.22 7.35
CA ASP A 210 -9.01 15.61 7.82
C ASP A 210 -8.44 14.65 8.89
N VAL A 211 -9.08 13.51 9.14
CA VAL A 211 -8.65 12.53 10.16
C VAL A 211 -8.22 11.22 9.52
N LEU A 212 -6.94 10.88 9.71
CA LEU A 212 -6.39 9.58 9.38
C LEU A 212 -6.56 8.64 10.59
N HIS A 213 -7.42 7.65 10.45
CA HIS A 213 -7.62 6.56 11.40
C HIS A 213 -6.67 5.41 11.09
N LEU A 214 -6.04 4.82 12.11
CA LEU A 214 -5.04 3.76 11.96
C LEU A 214 -5.26 2.69 13.04
N ALA A 215 -5.12 1.42 12.66
CA ALA A 215 -5.05 0.31 13.59
C ALA A 215 -3.97 -0.67 13.13
N MET A 216 -3.21 -1.17 14.10
CA MET A 216 -2.40 -2.38 13.99
C MET A 216 -2.93 -3.35 15.03
N ILE A 217 -3.19 -4.58 14.61
CA ILE A 217 -3.83 -5.61 15.41
C ILE A 217 -3.00 -6.88 15.27
N ASP A 218 -2.69 -7.50 16.38
CA ASP A 218 -2.04 -8.80 16.43
C ASP A 218 -2.91 -9.72 17.30
N ALA A 219 -3.38 -10.80 16.68
CA ALA A 219 -4.30 -11.73 17.29
C ALA A 219 -3.57 -12.91 17.93
N MET A 220 -3.90 -13.17 19.19
CA MET A 220 -3.29 -14.24 19.96
C MET A 220 -3.45 -15.61 19.28
N GLY A 221 -2.38 -16.41 19.37
CA GLY A 221 -2.34 -17.76 18.85
C GLY A 221 -1.72 -17.79 17.46
N HIS A 222 -2.05 -18.81 16.68
CA HIS A 222 -1.48 -18.97 15.33
C HIS A 222 -2.50 -19.61 14.38
N GLY A 223 -2.22 -19.49 13.09
CA GLY A 223 -3.01 -20.14 12.04
C GLY A 223 -4.45 -19.63 11.95
N LEU A 224 -5.40 -20.54 11.69
CA LEU A 224 -6.76 -20.16 11.32
C LEU A 224 -7.53 -19.46 12.45
N ASN A 225 -7.31 -19.85 13.70
CA ASN A 225 -8.00 -19.23 14.83
C ASN A 225 -7.59 -17.77 15.00
N ALA A 226 -6.28 -17.48 14.89
CA ALA A 226 -5.75 -16.12 14.93
C ALA A 226 -6.32 -15.27 13.79
N ALA A 227 -6.40 -15.82 12.57
CA ALA A 227 -6.97 -15.11 11.42
C ALA A 227 -8.46 -14.77 11.60
N VAL A 228 -9.25 -15.69 12.17
CA VAL A 228 -10.68 -15.44 12.46
C VAL A 228 -10.84 -14.41 13.57
N LEU A 229 -10.01 -14.46 14.61
CA LEU A 229 -10.00 -13.48 15.68
C LEU A 229 -9.65 -12.07 15.18
N ALA A 230 -8.58 -11.96 14.36
CA ALA A 230 -8.21 -10.72 13.69
C ALA A 230 -9.33 -10.19 12.79
N THR A 231 -10.04 -11.07 12.08
CA THR A 231 -11.21 -10.70 11.25
C THR A 231 -12.28 -9.99 12.09
N VAL A 232 -12.62 -10.54 13.25
CA VAL A 232 -13.63 -9.96 14.15
C VAL A 232 -13.13 -8.64 14.72
N ALA A 233 -11.87 -8.57 15.14
CA ALA A 233 -11.25 -7.35 15.65
C ALA A 233 -11.26 -6.21 14.61
N VAL A 234 -10.82 -6.49 13.37
CA VAL A 234 -10.84 -5.52 12.26
C VAL A 234 -12.28 -5.11 11.91
N GLY A 235 -13.21 -6.06 11.90
CA GLY A 235 -14.64 -5.79 11.68
C GLY A 235 -15.23 -4.86 12.75
N ALA A 236 -14.92 -5.12 14.03
CA ALA A 236 -15.37 -4.32 15.15
C ALA A 236 -14.75 -2.92 15.14
N TYR A 237 -13.44 -2.82 14.87
CA TYR A 237 -12.74 -1.54 14.66
C TYR A 237 -13.40 -0.70 13.57
N ARG A 238 -13.63 -1.30 12.39
CA ARG A 238 -14.27 -0.63 11.25
C ARG A 238 -15.70 -0.21 11.57
N HIS A 239 -16.46 -1.05 12.28
CA HIS A 239 -17.81 -0.72 12.73
C HIS A 239 -17.81 0.52 13.63
N ALA A 240 -17.05 0.50 14.72
CA ALA A 240 -16.98 1.60 15.67
C ALA A 240 -16.48 2.90 15.00
N ARG A 241 -15.46 2.80 14.13
CA ARG A 241 -14.98 3.94 13.34
C ARG A 241 -16.09 4.54 12.47
N ARG A 242 -16.85 3.72 11.73
CA ARG A 242 -17.95 4.18 10.86
C ARG A 242 -19.16 4.70 11.64
N ALA A 243 -19.29 4.31 12.91
CA ALA A 243 -20.24 4.88 13.84
C ALA A 243 -19.74 6.19 14.50
N HIS A 244 -18.58 6.72 14.08
CA HIS A 244 -17.94 7.91 14.63
C HIS A 244 -17.59 7.84 16.13
N ALA A 245 -17.52 6.64 16.71
CA ALA A 245 -17.16 6.43 18.11
C ALA A 245 -15.74 6.94 18.39
N GLY A 246 -15.46 7.50 19.57
CA GLY A 246 -14.11 7.92 19.99
C GLY A 246 -13.13 6.75 20.17
N LEU A 247 -11.82 7.00 20.34
CA LEU A 247 -10.82 5.92 20.52
C LEU A 247 -11.11 5.01 21.73
N ALA A 248 -11.58 5.59 22.84
CA ALA A 248 -11.91 4.81 24.04
C ALA A 248 -13.17 3.95 23.85
N GLU A 249 -14.20 4.49 23.19
CA GLU A 249 -15.42 3.75 22.86
C GLU A 249 -15.15 2.66 21.81
N LEU A 250 -14.23 2.93 20.90
CA LEU A 250 -13.77 1.97 19.91
C LEU A 250 -13.09 0.76 20.58
N TYR A 251 -12.24 1.00 21.58
CA TYR A 251 -11.65 -0.06 22.40
C TYR A 251 -12.72 -0.88 23.12
N GLU A 252 -13.64 -0.22 23.83
CA GLU A 252 -14.73 -0.88 24.56
C GLU A 252 -15.59 -1.75 23.63
N PHE A 253 -15.91 -1.24 22.43
CA PHE A 253 -16.69 -1.97 21.44
C PHE A 253 -15.96 -3.20 20.91
N MET A 254 -14.68 -3.07 20.57
CA MET A 254 -13.88 -4.22 20.13
C MET A 254 -13.74 -5.26 21.23
N ASP A 255 -13.49 -4.83 22.47
CA ASP A 255 -13.36 -5.70 23.65
C ASP A 255 -14.63 -6.53 23.86
N THR A 256 -15.78 -5.87 23.82
CA THR A 256 -17.10 -6.53 23.94
C THR A 256 -17.35 -7.50 22.78
N ALA A 257 -16.98 -7.13 21.55
CA ALA A 257 -17.19 -7.98 20.38
C ALA A 257 -16.33 -9.25 20.42
N ILE A 258 -15.09 -9.15 20.91
CA ILE A 258 -14.18 -10.29 21.05
C ILE A 258 -14.66 -11.21 22.17
N ASP A 259 -14.95 -10.67 23.37
CA ASP A 259 -15.44 -11.48 24.49
C ASP A 259 -16.74 -12.21 24.13
N ALA A 260 -17.70 -11.52 23.50
CA ALA A 260 -18.96 -12.12 23.09
C ALA A 260 -18.79 -13.26 22.06
N GLN A 261 -17.79 -13.19 21.20
CA GLN A 261 -17.58 -14.14 20.12
C GLN A 261 -16.69 -15.33 20.52
N PHE A 262 -15.69 -15.12 21.37
CA PHE A 262 -14.65 -16.12 21.67
C PHE A 262 -14.52 -16.44 23.17
N GLY A 263 -15.12 -15.65 24.06
CA GLY A 263 -15.00 -15.78 25.50
C GLY A 263 -13.72 -15.15 26.08
N PRO A 264 -13.54 -15.23 27.41
CA PRO A 264 -12.62 -14.36 28.17
C PRO A 264 -11.13 -14.68 28.01
N ASP A 265 -10.79 -15.80 27.37
CA ASP A 265 -9.39 -16.25 27.20
C ASP A 265 -8.79 -15.83 25.84
N HIS A 266 -9.57 -15.15 24.98
CA HIS A 266 -9.12 -14.71 23.67
C HIS A 266 -8.95 -13.20 23.64
N PHE A 267 -7.82 -12.75 23.11
CA PHE A 267 -7.54 -11.33 22.99
C PHE A 267 -6.76 -11.01 21.72
N VAL A 268 -6.78 -9.73 21.36
CA VAL A 268 -5.83 -9.16 20.42
C VAL A 268 -5.05 -8.04 21.10
N THR A 269 -3.76 -7.96 20.82
CA THR A 269 -3.01 -6.73 21.09
C THR A 269 -3.36 -5.73 19.99
N ALA A 270 -3.50 -4.45 20.34
CA ALA A 270 -3.88 -3.46 19.34
C ALA A 270 -3.29 -2.09 19.62
N GLN A 271 -2.86 -1.43 18.55
CA GLN A 271 -2.46 -0.04 18.54
C GLN A 271 -3.44 0.74 17.66
N MET A 272 -4.27 1.58 18.29
CA MET A 272 -5.29 2.38 17.59
C MET A 272 -4.92 3.86 17.64
N MET A 273 -4.97 4.56 16.50
CA MET A 273 -4.57 5.96 16.41
C MET A 273 -5.52 6.82 15.57
N ARG A 274 -5.48 8.12 15.84
CA ARG A 274 -6.06 9.18 15.02
C ARG A 274 -5.03 10.27 14.79
N LEU A 275 -4.78 10.59 13.53
CA LEU A 275 -3.97 11.73 13.16
C LEU A 275 -4.84 12.79 12.49
N TYR A 276 -4.97 13.94 13.14
CA TYR A 276 -5.58 15.14 12.56
C TYR A 276 -4.60 15.74 11.56
N THR A 277 -4.82 15.47 10.28
CA THR A 277 -3.89 15.77 9.17
C THR A 277 -3.68 17.27 8.95
N GLY A 278 -4.63 18.11 9.34
CA GLY A 278 -4.50 19.57 9.28
C GLY A 278 -3.54 20.15 10.32
N THR A 279 -3.42 19.52 11.50
CA THR A 279 -2.68 20.07 12.64
C THR A 279 -1.46 19.25 13.03
N GLY A 280 -1.41 17.97 12.65
CA GLY A 280 -0.39 17.03 13.12
C GLY A 280 -0.64 16.53 14.55
N HIS A 281 -1.84 16.76 15.10
CA HIS A 281 -2.22 16.22 16.41
C HIS A 281 -2.47 14.72 16.28
N LEU A 282 -1.68 13.91 16.97
CA LEU A 282 -1.80 12.46 17.04
C LEU A 282 -2.41 12.06 18.38
N GLU A 283 -3.46 11.26 18.34
CA GLU A 283 -4.06 10.59 19.48
C GLU A 283 -3.90 9.07 19.35
N TRP A 284 -3.67 8.36 20.45
CA TRP A 284 -3.61 6.89 20.41
C TRP A 284 -4.04 6.22 21.72
N VAL A 285 -4.48 4.96 21.56
CA VAL A 285 -4.67 3.97 22.62
C VAL A 285 -3.80 2.76 22.29
N ASN A 286 -2.97 2.35 23.25
CA ASN A 286 -2.19 1.13 23.17
C ASN A 286 -2.84 0.08 24.08
N ALA A 287 -3.38 -0.98 23.49
CA ALA A 287 -3.99 -2.12 24.15
C ALA A 287 -3.04 -3.33 24.14
N GLY A 288 -1.98 -3.25 24.93
CA GLY A 288 -0.99 -4.33 25.10
C GLY A 288 -0.08 -4.58 23.89
N HIS A 289 0.11 -3.59 23.01
CA HIS A 289 0.90 -3.71 21.79
C HIS A 289 2.28 -3.02 21.94
N PRO A 290 3.31 -3.35 21.13
CA PRO A 290 4.55 -2.58 21.12
C PRO A 290 4.32 -1.08 20.88
N ALA A 291 5.08 -0.22 21.58
CA ALA A 291 4.95 1.22 21.45
C ALA A 291 5.48 1.70 20.08
N PRO A 292 4.72 2.53 19.33
CA PRO A 292 5.17 3.01 18.03
C PRO A 292 6.41 3.88 18.12
N ILE A 293 7.32 3.78 17.16
CA ILE A 293 8.56 4.56 17.13
C ILE A 293 8.32 5.89 16.40
N LEU A 294 8.66 7.00 17.05
CA LEU A 294 8.70 8.32 16.43
C LEU A 294 10.05 8.53 15.73
N ILE A 295 9.98 8.82 14.44
CA ILE A 295 11.14 9.07 13.58
C ILE A 295 11.05 10.51 13.06
N ARG A 296 12.17 11.23 13.11
CA ARG A 296 12.30 12.60 12.60
C ARG A 296 13.64 12.77 11.93
N ASP A 297 13.65 13.37 10.75
CA ASP A 297 14.87 13.59 9.96
C ASP A 297 15.68 12.29 9.80
N HIS A 298 14.98 11.17 9.58
CA HIS A 298 15.53 9.82 9.46
C HIS A 298 16.26 9.30 10.72
N ARG A 299 16.01 9.90 11.88
CA ARG A 299 16.53 9.48 13.19
C ARG A 299 15.41 9.04 14.11
N VAL A 300 15.68 8.05 14.94
CA VAL A 300 14.73 7.65 15.98
C VAL A 300 14.78 8.66 17.12
N ILE A 301 13.63 9.25 17.44
CA ILE A 301 13.47 10.18 18.57
C ILE A 301 13.11 9.43 19.85
N GLY A 302 12.43 8.29 19.72
CA GLY A 302 12.03 7.41 20.81
C GLY A 302 10.68 6.75 20.55
N ALA A 303 10.30 5.81 21.40
CA ALA A 303 8.97 5.24 21.39
C ALA A 303 7.92 6.26 21.87
N LEU A 304 6.71 6.18 21.32
CA LEU A 304 5.53 6.92 21.76
C LEU A 304 4.92 6.23 22.99
N GLU A 305 5.67 6.26 24.08
CA GLU A 305 5.22 5.76 25.37
C GLU A 305 4.03 6.57 25.90
N GLY A 306 3.16 5.90 26.65
CA GLY A 306 1.97 6.49 27.24
C GLY A 306 1.27 5.50 28.16
N THR A 307 0.11 5.90 28.69
CA THR A 307 -0.73 4.99 29.46
C THR A 307 -1.29 3.91 28.54
N GLY A 308 -0.92 2.65 28.77
CA GLY A 308 -1.52 1.49 28.11
C GLY A 308 -2.84 1.05 28.75
N THR A 309 -3.54 0.15 28.09
CA THR A 309 -4.68 -0.60 28.63
C THR A 309 -4.48 -2.11 28.40
N LEU A 310 -5.35 -2.95 28.96
CA LEU A 310 -5.32 -4.38 28.72
C LEU A 310 -5.54 -4.69 27.23
N PRO A 311 -4.96 -5.78 26.70
CA PRO A 311 -5.34 -6.32 25.40
C PRO A 311 -6.86 -6.40 25.22
N VAL A 312 -7.31 -6.19 23.99
CA VAL A 312 -8.73 -6.15 23.64
C VAL A 312 -9.31 -7.56 23.75
N GLY A 313 -10.36 -7.74 24.54
CA GLY A 313 -11.00 -9.03 24.85
C GLY A 313 -10.90 -9.40 26.34
N PHE A 314 -10.09 -8.69 27.12
CA PHE A 314 -9.90 -8.94 28.56
C PHE A 314 -10.78 -8.08 29.48
N GLY A 315 -11.70 -7.27 28.96
CA GLY A 315 -12.59 -6.48 29.82
C GLY A 315 -11.87 -5.33 30.51
N GLY A 316 -10.92 -4.69 29.83
CA GLY A 316 -10.17 -3.58 30.40
C GLY A 316 -11.06 -2.36 30.70
N SER A 317 -10.64 -1.56 31.69
CA SER A 317 -11.29 -0.28 31.96
C SER A 317 -11.19 0.67 30.76
N LYS A 318 -12.10 1.64 30.68
CA LYS A 318 -12.05 2.71 29.68
C LYS A 318 -10.64 3.30 29.56
N PRO A 319 -9.98 3.22 28.38
CA PRO A 319 -8.59 3.61 28.26
C PRO A 319 -8.42 5.13 28.28
N GLN A 320 -7.25 5.56 28.75
CA GLN A 320 -6.81 6.95 28.60
C GLN A 320 -6.29 7.19 27.19
N ILE A 321 -6.62 8.35 26.63
CA ILE A 321 -6.13 8.76 25.30
C ILE A 321 -4.79 9.46 25.47
N ASN A 322 -3.75 8.91 24.85
CA ASN A 322 -2.45 9.54 24.77
C ASN A 322 -2.41 10.50 23.59
N THR A 323 -1.61 11.56 23.68
CA THR A 323 -1.52 12.58 22.61
C THR A 323 -0.10 13.04 22.34
N ARG A 324 0.17 13.43 21.09
CA ARG A 324 1.48 13.94 20.65
C ARG A 324 1.28 14.94 19.52
N GLN A 325 1.95 16.07 19.61
CA GLN A 325 2.04 17.01 18.50
C GLN A 325 3.19 16.60 17.58
N LEU A 326 2.87 16.20 16.34
CA LEU A 326 3.87 15.93 15.31
C LEU A 326 4.39 17.22 14.69
N ARG A 327 5.60 17.14 14.13
CA ARG A 327 6.19 18.12 13.23
C ARG A 327 6.06 17.62 11.79
N ARG A 328 5.97 18.55 10.85
CA ARG A 328 5.93 18.20 9.43
C ARG A 328 7.18 17.39 9.07
N GLY A 329 6.96 16.26 8.39
CA GLY A 329 7.99 15.27 8.06
C GLY A 329 8.20 14.19 9.14
N ASP A 330 7.58 14.32 10.32
CA ASP A 330 7.62 13.26 11.33
C ASP A 330 6.96 11.99 10.79
N ARG A 331 7.59 10.86 11.13
CA ARG A 331 7.08 9.53 10.82
C ARG A 331 6.82 8.76 12.09
N VAL A 332 5.77 7.96 12.10
CA VAL A 332 5.40 7.05 13.19
C VAL A 332 5.40 5.64 12.64
N LEU A 333 6.23 4.77 13.20
CA LEU A 333 6.31 3.36 12.82
C LEU A 333 5.65 2.51 13.90
N ALA A 334 4.50 1.92 13.59
CA ALA A 334 3.93 0.82 14.36
C ALA A 334 4.50 -0.50 13.85
N TYR A 335 4.67 -1.47 14.74
CA TYR A 335 5.21 -2.79 14.42
C TYR A 335 4.69 -3.84 15.41
N THR A 336 4.67 -5.10 14.98
CA THR A 336 4.30 -6.25 15.82
C THR A 336 5.53 -6.89 16.47
N ASP A 337 5.32 -7.64 17.54
CA ASP A 337 6.37 -8.20 18.39
C ASP A 337 7.23 -9.25 17.67
N GLY A 338 6.68 -10.00 16.70
CA GLY A 338 7.45 -10.89 15.82
C GLY A 338 8.58 -10.17 15.06
N LEU A 339 8.60 -8.83 15.07
CA LEU A 339 9.73 -8.06 14.56
C LEU A 339 10.94 -7.98 15.52
N VAL A 340 10.73 -8.06 16.83
CA VAL A 340 11.77 -7.85 17.85
C VAL A 340 12.01 -9.09 18.72
N GLU A 341 11.02 -9.96 18.83
CA GLU A 341 11.05 -11.17 19.66
C GLU A 341 11.72 -12.37 18.98
N GLU A 342 12.06 -12.25 17.70
CA GLU A 342 12.63 -13.36 16.96
C GLU A 342 14.05 -13.75 17.43
N HIS A 343 14.21 -15.04 17.67
CA HIS A 343 15.45 -15.62 18.18
C HIS A 343 16.50 -15.78 17.07
N THR A 344 17.67 -15.15 17.23
CA THR A 344 18.84 -15.63 16.48
C THR A 344 19.19 -17.03 16.99
N THR A 345 19.48 -17.98 16.10
CA THR A 345 19.89 -19.35 16.47
C THR A 345 21.10 -19.28 17.42
N GLY A 346 20.89 -19.42 18.73
CA GLY A 346 21.94 -19.24 19.74
C GLY A 346 21.68 -18.22 20.87
N GLY A 347 20.52 -17.54 20.92
CA GLY A 347 19.97 -17.06 22.20
C GLY A 347 20.12 -15.57 22.55
N THR A 348 19.98 -14.65 21.59
CA THR A 348 19.66 -13.25 21.89
C THR A 348 18.49 -12.79 21.02
N LEU A 349 17.50 -12.14 21.63
CA LEU A 349 16.42 -11.45 20.94
C LEU A 349 17.02 -10.47 19.91
N PHE A 350 16.37 -10.31 18.76
CA PHE A 350 16.78 -9.31 17.76
C PHE A 350 16.83 -7.90 18.39
N GLY A 351 15.83 -7.57 19.21
CA GLY A 351 15.80 -6.42 20.09
C GLY A 351 15.52 -5.08 19.40
N GLU A 352 14.94 -4.14 20.15
CA GLU A 352 14.54 -2.81 19.67
C GLU A 352 15.74 -2.00 19.15
N ASP A 353 16.93 -2.16 19.74
CA ASP A 353 18.16 -1.47 19.30
C ASP A 353 18.53 -1.76 17.84
N ARG A 354 18.34 -3.00 17.38
CA ARG A 354 18.62 -3.38 15.98
C ARG A 354 17.59 -2.81 15.03
N LEU A 355 16.32 -2.79 15.45
CA LEU A 355 15.25 -2.13 14.71
C LEU A 355 15.57 -0.64 14.54
N ILE A 356 15.96 0.05 15.60
CA ILE A 356 16.39 1.45 15.58
C ILE A 356 17.56 1.64 14.60
N ALA A 357 18.61 0.82 14.72
CA ALA A 357 19.76 0.91 13.83
C ALA A 357 19.40 0.67 12.35
N ALA A 358 18.47 -0.26 12.07
CA ALA A 358 17.98 -0.52 10.73
C ALA A 358 17.16 0.67 10.19
N ILE A 359 16.25 1.23 10.98
CA ILE A 359 15.45 2.43 10.65
C ILE A 359 16.36 3.57 10.20
N GLU A 360 17.39 3.90 10.99
CA GLU A 360 18.27 5.03 10.69
C GLU A 360 19.11 4.78 9.43
N ARG A 361 19.52 3.52 9.20
CA ARG A 361 20.31 3.13 8.03
C ARG A 361 19.50 3.25 6.74
N VAL A 362 18.28 2.71 6.72
CA VAL A 362 17.43 2.73 5.52
C VAL A 362 16.79 4.09 5.29
N GLY A 363 16.50 4.83 6.35
CA GLY A 363 15.75 6.09 6.28
C GLY A 363 16.36 7.10 5.31
N SER A 364 17.69 7.28 5.32
CA SER A 364 18.39 8.24 4.46
C SER A 364 18.45 7.84 2.97
N ALA A 365 18.26 6.56 2.65
CA ALA A 365 18.31 6.04 1.30
C ALA A 365 16.93 5.92 0.64
N SER A 366 15.85 6.09 1.41
CA SER A 366 14.47 5.92 0.96
C SER A 366 13.82 7.27 0.67
N ALA A 367 13.42 7.47 -0.58
CA ALA A 367 12.72 8.68 -1.02
C ALA A 367 11.24 8.68 -0.57
N THR A 368 10.62 7.51 -0.44
CA THR A 368 9.20 7.37 -0.06
C THR A 368 9.01 6.50 1.18
N VAL A 369 7.84 6.60 1.84
CA VAL A 369 7.48 5.74 2.99
C VAL A 369 7.42 4.27 2.60
N GLN A 370 6.93 3.96 1.39
CA GLN A 370 6.84 2.60 0.88
C GLN A 370 8.22 1.98 0.67
N GLN A 371 9.14 2.71 0.03
CA GLN A 371 10.53 2.29 -0.08
C GLN A 371 11.16 2.08 1.29
N MET A 372 10.88 2.93 2.27
CA MET A 372 11.42 2.80 3.62
C MET A 372 10.95 1.52 4.30
N VAL A 373 9.65 1.24 4.29
CA VAL A 373 9.07 0.03 4.89
C VAL A 373 9.57 -1.23 4.20
N ARG A 374 9.63 -1.23 2.87
CA ARG A 374 10.17 -2.34 2.06
C ARG A 374 11.64 -2.60 2.38
N ASN A 375 12.48 -1.56 2.34
CA ASN A 375 13.90 -1.67 2.64
C ASN A 375 14.14 -2.12 4.09
N LEU A 376 13.31 -1.63 5.02
CA LEU A 376 13.36 -2.04 6.42
C LEU A 376 13.05 -3.53 6.56
N SER A 377 11.90 -3.99 6.04
CA SER A 377 11.51 -5.40 6.06
C SER A 377 12.60 -6.31 5.48
N HIS A 378 13.07 -6.03 4.26
CA HIS A 378 14.10 -6.84 3.60
C HIS A 378 15.46 -6.79 4.30
N THR A 379 15.79 -5.69 4.98
CA THR A 379 17.00 -5.61 5.80
C THR A 379 16.85 -6.48 7.05
N LEU A 380 15.73 -6.37 7.76
CA LEU A 380 15.45 -7.16 8.95
C LEU A 380 15.40 -8.66 8.63
N MET A 381 14.69 -9.05 7.57
CA MET A 381 14.61 -10.43 7.10
C MET A 381 16.00 -11.01 6.79
N ARG A 382 16.87 -10.26 6.11
CA ARG A 382 18.26 -10.68 5.85
C ARG A 382 19.09 -10.80 7.13
N GLU A 383 18.96 -9.86 8.05
CA GLU A 383 19.67 -9.90 9.34
C GLU A 383 19.23 -11.08 10.22
N ARG A 384 18.03 -11.62 10.00
CA ARG A 384 17.51 -12.83 10.65
C ARG A 384 17.82 -14.13 9.91
N GLY A 385 18.51 -14.07 8.77
CA GLY A 385 18.87 -15.25 7.99
C GLY A 385 17.78 -15.75 7.04
N GLY A 386 16.76 -14.94 6.76
CA GLY A 386 15.74 -15.22 5.73
C GLY A 386 14.56 -16.07 6.19
N VAL A 387 14.36 -16.23 7.50
CA VAL A 387 13.22 -16.94 8.08
C VAL A 387 12.58 -16.04 9.13
N THR A 388 11.24 -16.07 9.20
CA THR A 388 10.46 -15.52 10.32
C THR A 388 9.69 -16.65 11.01
N SER A 389 9.82 -16.79 12.33
CA SER A 389 9.09 -17.79 13.12
C SER A 389 7.68 -17.35 13.54
N ASP A 390 7.43 -16.05 13.44
CA ASP A 390 6.16 -15.41 13.81
C ASP A 390 5.75 -14.38 12.74
N ASP A 391 4.54 -13.84 12.86
CA ASP A 391 4.09 -12.75 12.03
C ASP A 391 4.82 -11.45 12.41
N ALA A 392 5.29 -10.73 11.40
CA ALA A 392 6.06 -9.51 11.53
C ALA A 392 5.52 -8.46 10.56
N THR A 393 4.85 -7.47 11.12
CA THR A 393 4.21 -6.40 10.36
C THR A 393 4.84 -5.05 10.71
N LEU A 394 5.08 -4.23 9.68
CA LEU A 394 5.49 -2.84 9.83
C LEU A 394 4.41 -1.94 9.23
N PHE A 395 4.08 -0.87 9.92
CA PHE A 395 3.15 0.14 9.41
C PHE A 395 3.67 1.56 9.70
N LEU A 396 4.11 2.24 8.64
CA LEU A 396 4.73 3.55 8.70
C LEU A 396 3.74 4.62 8.24
N ILE A 397 3.63 5.68 9.03
CA ILE A 397 2.85 6.87 8.73
C ILE A 397 3.79 8.07 8.67
N GLU A 398 3.63 8.94 7.67
CA GLU A 398 4.33 10.22 7.56
C GLU A 398 3.33 11.37 7.57
N TRP A 399 3.49 12.31 8.49
CA TRP A 399 2.70 13.55 8.46
C TRP A 399 3.44 14.62 7.64
N ARG A 400 2.87 15.02 6.51
CA ARG A 400 3.45 16.01 5.58
C ARG A 400 2.87 17.41 5.77
N GLY A 401 1.71 17.50 6.43
CA GLY A 401 0.99 18.76 6.68
C GLY A 401 0.56 19.48 5.40
N GLY A 402 0.07 20.71 5.54
CA GLY A 402 -0.43 21.53 4.41
C GLY A 402 -1.90 21.26 4.07
N THR A 403 -2.34 21.75 2.91
CA THR A 403 -3.73 21.59 2.42
C THR A 403 -3.75 21.01 0.99
N ALA A 404 -4.78 20.23 0.67
CA ALA A 404 -4.98 19.65 -0.65
C ALA A 404 -5.80 20.54 -1.60
N ASP A 405 -6.30 21.70 -1.15
CA ASP A 405 -7.21 22.59 -1.90
C ASP A 405 -6.67 23.06 -3.26
N HIS A 406 -5.37 22.99 -3.48
CA HIS A 406 -4.76 23.34 -4.76
C HIS A 406 -5.11 22.33 -5.87
N LEU A 407 -5.44 21.09 -5.53
CA LEU A 407 -5.81 20.03 -6.48
C LEU A 407 -7.22 20.21 -7.06
N THR A 408 -8.09 20.97 -6.41
CA THR A 408 -9.47 21.22 -6.84
C THR A 408 -9.66 22.57 -7.52
N ARG A 409 -8.59 23.36 -7.66
CA ARG A 409 -8.65 24.63 -8.40
C ARG A 409 -8.68 24.35 -9.89
N PRO A 410 -9.65 24.90 -10.65
CA PRO A 410 -9.67 24.72 -12.09
C PRO A 410 -8.39 25.27 -12.71
N LEU A 411 -7.81 24.49 -13.63
CA LEU A 411 -6.75 24.96 -14.52
C LEU A 411 -7.39 26.00 -15.45
N LEU A 412 -7.17 27.29 -15.13
CA LEU A 412 -7.59 28.42 -15.96
C LEU A 412 -6.81 28.46 -17.27
#